data_AF-A0A935WTF2-F1
#
_entry.id   AF-A0A935WTF2-F1
#
_cell.length_a   1.000
_cell.length_b   1.000
_cell.length_c   1.000
_cell.angle_alpha   90.00
_cell.angle_beta   90.00
_cell.angle_gamma   90.00
#
_symmetry.space_group_name_H-M   'P 1'
#
loop_
_entity.id
_entity.type
_entity.pdbx_description
1 polymer ?
#
loop_
_entity_poly.entity_id
_entity_poly.type
_entity_poly.pdbx_seq_one_letter_code
_entity_poly.pdbx_strand_id
1 'polypeptide(L)'
;MSWTRTSKGAPPPAPGSGGTAGAAGTARRDSGPRGRRASFGTLLLWGAACLLGVAGGIGAFTLSYAEGLSYLSNDPKACVNCHIMTDQFDSWRKGPHHAVATCNDCHVPTSFPAKYLSKAENGYHHSMGMTFQPSRPDESDARRVFEEPIRIKPRNSRILEANCLRCHGELVHALVASMSGAEAVDPRAEEGKRCVHCHQSVGHGARR
;
A
#
# COMPACT_ATOMS: atom_id res chain seq x y z
N MET A 1 -16.38 59.33 4.40
CA MET A 1 -17.81 59.32 4.80
C MET A 1 -17.86 59.17 6.32
N SER A 2 -17.97 60.31 6.98
CA SER A 2 -17.94 60.48 8.44
C SER A 2 -19.36 60.32 8.98
N TRP A 3 -19.56 59.44 9.97
CA TRP A 3 -20.84 59.26 10.63
C TRP A 3 -20.76 59.84 12.05
N THR A 4 -21.18 61.09 12.18
CA THR A 4 -21.38 61.78 13.45
C THR A 4 -22.72 61.33 14.05
N ARG A 5 -22.67 60.67 15.21
CA ARG A 5 -23.87 60.26 15.96
C ARG A 5 -24.28 61.39 16.90
N THR A 6 -25.40 62.04 16.56
CA THR A 6 -26.07 63.07 17.35
C THR A 6 -26.63 62.52 18.66
N SER A 7 -26.33 63.20 19.77
CA SER A 7 -26.92 63.00 21.08
C SER A 7 -28.35 63.57 21.14
N LYS A 8 -29.28 62.84 21.76
CA LYS A 8 -30.61 63.36 22.12
C LYS A 8 -30.93 63.05 23.59
N GLY A 9 -30.94 64.14 24.37
CA GLY A 9 -31.90 64.52 25.42
C GLY A 9 -32.38 63.47 26.42
N ALA A 10 -31.98 63.64 27.68
CA ALA A 10 -32.58 63.02 28.86
C ALA A 10 -33.88 63.74 29.27
N PRO A 11 -34.92 63.01 29.75
CA PRO A 11 -36.08 63.60 30.44
C PRO A 11 -35.84 63.83 31.96
N PRO A 12 -36.62 64.73 32.59
CA PRO A 12 -36.36 65.29 33.93
C PRO A 12 -36.70 64.36 35.12
N PRO A 13 -36.20 64.68 36.33
CA PRO A 13 -36.37 63.85 37.53
C PRO A 13 -37.74 64.03 38.22
N ALA A 14 -38.25 62.95 38.80
CA ALA A 14 -39.41 62.95 39.69
C ALA A 14 -38.98 63.09 41.17
N PRO A 15 -39.82 63.68 42.05
CA PRO A 15 -39.44 64.03 43.41
C PRO A 15 -39.54 62.85 44.39
N GLY A 16 -38.70 62.90 45.42
CA GLY A 16 -38.55 61.84 46.42
C GLY A 16 -39.54 61.86 47.58
N SER A 17 -39.44 60.84 48.42
CA SER A 17 -39.87 60.88 49.82
C SER A 17 -39.11 59.82 50.62
N GLY A 18 -38.64 60.21 51.80
CA GLY A 18 -37.82 59.41 52.69
C GLY A 18 -38.50 58.16 53.25
N GLY A 19 -37.67 57.22 53.69
CA GLY A 19 -38.08 56.00 54.37
C GLY A 19 -36.86 55.36 55.02
N THR A 20 -36.87 55.31 56.34
CA THR A 20 -35.80 54.93 57.26
C THR A 20 -35.47 53.43 57.28
N ALA A 21 -34.19 53.14 57.51
CA ALA A 21 -33.59 52.04 58.29
C ALA A 21 -34.31 50.69 58.45
N GLY A 22 -33.60 49.59 58.13
CA GLY A 22 -33.77 48.33 58.87
C GLY A 22 -33.52 47.02 58.11
N ALA A 23 -32.41 46.37 58.44
CA ALA A 23 -32.22 44.93 58.58
C ALA A 23 -32.16 43.98 57.34
N ALA A 24 -30.97 43.38 57.20
CA ALA A 24 -30.69 41.95 57.03
C ALA A 24 -31.43 41.11 55.96
N GLY A 25 -30.62 40.50 55.07
CA GLY A 25 -30.84 39.12 54.66
C GLY A 25 -31.34 38.91 53.23
N THR A 26 -30.42 38.70 52.31
CA THR A 26 -30.21 37.44 51.56
C THR A 26 -29.35 37.75 50.33
N ALA A 27 -28.11 37.27 50.34
CA ALA A 27 -27.24 37.34 49.18
C ALA A 27 -27.88 36.53 48.03
N ARG A 28 -28.36 37.22 47.00
CA ARG A 28 -28.67 36.59 45.71
C ARG A 28 -27.37 36.01 45.16
N ARG A 29 -27.28 34.68 45.15
CA ARG A 29 -26.22 33.96 44.43
C ARG A 29 -26.51 34.09 42.94
N ASP A 30 -25.85 35.03 42.29
CA ASP A 30 -25.76 35.07 40.82
C ASP A 30 -25.15 33.75 40.33
N SER A 31 -26.00 32.89 39.78
CA SER A 31 -25.61 31.63 39.17
C SER A 31 -25.21 31.92 37.72
N GLY A 32 -24.01 32.49 37.53
CA GLY A 32 -23.43 32.66 36.20
C GLY A 32 -23.36 31.32 35.44
N PRO A 33 -23.50 31.30 34.10
CA PRO A 33 -23.51 30.08 33.32
C PRO A 33 -22.19 29.33 33.56
N ARG A 34 -22.28 28.15 34.19
CA ARG A 34 -21.14 27.25 34.38
C ARG A 34 -20.71 26.74 33.02
N GLY A 35 -19.85 27.50 32.34
CA GLY A 35 -19.15 27.05 31.15
C GLY A 35 -18.38 25.79 31.52
N ARG A 36 -18.89 24.62 31.07
CA ARG A 36 -18.19 23.35 31.18
C ARG A 36 -16.90 23.48 30.37
N ARG A 37 -15.81 23.89 31.02
CA ARG A 37 -14.47 23.79 30.44
C ARG A 37 -14.26 22.31 30.15
N ALA A 38 -14.19 21.95 28.87
CA ALA A 38 -13.86 20.59 28.48
C ALA A 38 -12.58 20.21 29.23
N SER A 39 -12.62 19.10 29.98
CA SER A 39 -11.45 18.69 30.73
C SER A 39 -10.32 18.43 29.72
N PHE A 40 -9.09 18.69 30.12
CA PHE A 40 -7.91 18.46 29.28
C PHE A 40 -7.90 17.03 28.71
N GLY A 41 -8.40 16.05 29.49
CA GLY A 41 -8.60 14.66 29.04
C GLY A 41 -9.65 14.49 27.93
N THR A 42 -10.75 15.25 27.95
CA THR A 42 -11.74 15.24 26.86
C THR A 42 -11.13 15.81 25.57
N LEU A 43 -10.36 16.91 25.65
CA LEU A 43 -9.70 17.49 24.47
C LEU A 43 -8.64 16.55 23.86
N LEU A 44 -7.86 15.85 24.69
CA LEU A 44 -6.92 14.81 24.25
C LEU A 44 -7.60 13.64 23.55
N LEU A 45 -8.73 13.16 24.08
CA LEU A 45 -9.52 12.09 23.48
C LEU A 45 -10.05 12.48 22.09
N TRP A 46 -10.62 13.67 21.95
CA TRP A 46 -11.08 14.17 20.64
C TRP A 46 -9.91 14.37 19.66
N GLY A 47 -8.78 14.90 20.14
CA GLY A 47 -7.57 15.01 19.33
C GLY A 47 -7.08 13.66 18.79
N ALA A 48 -6.99 12.65 19.66
CA ALA A 48 -6.61 11.30 19.27
C ALA A 48 -7.61 10.66 18.29
N ALA A 49 -8.91 10.84 18.53
CA ALA A 49 -9.96 10.34 17.63
C ALA A 49 -9.89 11.00 16.24
N CYS A 50 -9.66 12.31 16.17
CA CYS A 50 -9.46 13.02 14.91
C CYS A 50 -8.21 12.53 14.17
N LEU A 51 -7.09 12.33 14.87
CA LEU A 51 -5.86 11.82 14.27
C LEU A 51 -6.04 10.40 13.71
N LEU A 52 -6.67 9.51 14.47
CA LEU A 52 -6.98 8.15 14.02
C LEU A 52 -7.97 8.15 12.85
N GLY A 53 -8.97 9.03 12.87
CA GLY A 53 -9.93 9.19 11.78
C GLY A 53 -9.28 9.70 10.50
N VAL A 54 -8.41 10.70 10.58
CA VAL A 54 -7.63 11.21 9.44
C VAL A 54 -6.68 10.15 8.91
N ALA A 55 -5.92 9.49 9.79
CA ALA A 55 -4.99 8.42 9.39
C ALA A 55 -5.73 7.24 8.73
N GLY A 56 -6.86 6.81 9.32
CA GLY A 56 -7.71 5.77 8.76
C GLY A 56 -8.35 6.17 7.43
N GLY A 57 -8.82 7.41 7.31
CA GLY A 57 -9.39 7.97 6.08
C GLY A 57 -8.36 8.02 4.94
N ILE A 58 -7.16 8.54 5.23
CA ILE A 58 -6.05 8.56 4.26
C ILE A 58 -5.64 7.14 3.87
N GLY A 59 -5.52 6.23 4.84
CA GLY A 59 -5.16 4.83 4.59
C GLY A 59 -6.20 4.12 3.71
N ALA A 60 -7.48 4.25 4.03
CA ALA A 60 -8.57 3.64 3.26
C ALA A 60 -8.66 4.24 1.84
N PHE A 61 -8.55 5.56 1.71
CA PHE A 61 -8.51 6.23 0.41
C PHE A 61 -7.33 5.73 -0.42
N THR A 62 -6.14 5.66 0.17
CA THR A 62 -4.93 5.18 -0.52
C THR A 62 -5.06 3.73 -0.97
N LEU A 63 -5.56 2.84 -0.11
CA LEU A 63 -5.80 1.44 -0.46
C LEU A 63 -6.84 1.30 -1.58
N SER A 64 -7.89 2.12 -1.57
CA SER A 64 -8.89 2.12 -2.64
C SER A 64 -8.31 2.65 -3.96
N TYR A 65 -7.60 3.77 -3.91
CA TYR A 65 -7.04 4.43 -5.08
C TYR A 65 -5.93 3.59 -5.74
N ALA A 66 -5.09 2.94 -4.93
CA ALA A 66 -4.01 2.08 -5.41
C ALA A 66 -4.47 0.64 -5.75
N GLU A 67 -5.77 0.35 -5.70
CA GLU A 67 -6.33 -0.98 -5.84
C GLU A 67 -5.69 -2.04 -4.93
N GLY A 68 -5.41 -1.70 -3.67
CA GLY A 68 -4.65 -2.55 -2.74
C GLY A 68 -5.16 -3.99 -2.60
N LEU A 69 -6.47 -4.21 -2.73
CA LEU A 69 -7.07 -5.55 -2.65
C LEU A 69 -6.85 -6.39 -3.93
N SER A 70 -6.62 -5.77 -5.09
CA SER A 70 -6.41 -6.50 -6.35
C SER A 70 -5.13 -7.35 -6.30
N TYR A 71 -4.12 -6.91 -5.55
CA TYR A 71 -2.87 -7.64 -5.32
C TYR A 71 -3.04 -8.95 -4.54
N LEU A 72 -4.15 -9.14 -3.82
CA LEU A 72 -4.48 -10.42 -3.16
C LEU A 72 -5.10 -11.42 -4.13
N SER A 73 -5.58 -10.96 -5.29
CA SER A 73 -6.23 -11.78 -6.31
C SER A 73 -5.23 -12.47 -7.26
N ASN A 74 -5.78 -13.20 -8.24
CA ASN A 74 -5.05 -13.78 -9.36
C ASN A 74 -5.29 -13.07 -10.69
N ASP A 75 -5.99 -11.94 -10.72
CA ASP A 75 -6.25 -11.20 -11.95
C ASP A 75 -4.93 -10.66 -12.54
N PRO A 76 -4.52 -11.06 -13.76
CA PRO A 76 -3.35 -10.54 -14.44
C PRO A 76 -3.33 -9.01 -14.57
N LYS A 77 -4.50 -8.35 -14.58
CA LYS A 77 -4.58 -6.88 -14.66
C LYS A 77 -3.97 -6.20 -13.44
N ALA A 78 -4.02 -6.82 -12.26
CA ALA A 78 -3.38 -6.27 -11.06
C ALA A 78 -1.87 -6.13 -11.23
N CYS A 79 -1.23 -6.95 -12.09
CA CYS A 79 0.20 -6.87 -12.35
C CYS A 79 0.60 -5.63 -13.15
N VAL A 80 -0.33 -5.01 -13.90
CA VAL A 80 -0.08 -3.78 -14.68
C VAL A 80 -0.66 -2.52 -14.03
N ASN A 81 -0.99 -2.59 -12.74
CA ASN A 81 -1.24 -1.40 -11.93
C ASN A 81 0.03 -0.51 -11.83
N CYS A 82 1.21 -1.08 -12.14
CA CYS A 82 2.46 -0.36 -12.28
C CYS A 82 2.98 -0.47 -13.72
N HIS A 83 3.30 0.67 -14.34
CA HIS A 83 3.74 0.75 -15.74
C HIS A 83 5.00 -0.07 -16.05
N ILE A 84 5.88 -0.29 -15.07
CA ILE A 84 7.11 -1.07 -15.23
C ILE A 84 6.87 -2.54 -15.62
N MET A 85 5.65 -3.04 -15.39
CA MET A 85 5.24 -4.40 -15.75
C MET A 85 4.55 -4.49 -17.12
N THR A 86 4.34 -3.37 -17.82
CA THR A 86 3.59 -3.32 -19.09
C THR A 86 4.21 -4.25 -20.14
N ASP A 87 5.52 -4.18 -20.35
CA ASP A 87 6.21 -5.02 -21.34
C ASP A 87 6.08 -6.52 -21.03
N GLN A 88 6.10 -6.87 -19.74
CA GLN A 88 5.98 -8.25 -19.28
C GLN A 88 4.57 -8.77 -19.53
N PHE A 89 3.56 -7.97 -19.19
CA PHE A 89 2.15 -8.29 -19.43
C PHE A 89 1.83 -8.37 -20.93
N ASP A 90 2.31 -7.44 -21.74
CA ASP A 90 2.08 -7.45 -23.18
C ASP A 90 2.75 -8.63 -23.86
N SER A 91 3.95 -9.00 -23.41
CA SER A 91 4.63 -10.21 -23.88
C SER A 91 3.88 -11.47 -23.49
N TRP A 92 3.41 -11.57 -22.24
CA TRP A 92 2.61 -12.70 -21.77
C TRP A 92 1.31 -12.81 -22.56
N ARG A 93 0.59 -11.70 -22.76
CA ARG A 93 -0.67 -11.64 -23.50
C ARG A 93 -0.55 -12.11 -24.94
N LYS A 94 0.61 -11.89 -25.57
CA LYS A 94 0.93 -12.38 -26.93
C LYS A 94 1.52 -13.78 -26.92
N GLY A 95 1.88 -14.30 -25.75
CA GLY A 95 2.51 -15.60 -25.56
C GLY A 95 1.52 -16.76 -25.50
N PRO A 96 2.04 -18.00 -25.53
CA PRO A 96 1.21 -19.21 -25.58
C PRO A 96 0.41 -19.45 -24.29
N HIS A 97 0.85 -18.89 -23.16
CA HIS A 97 0.28 -19.17 -21.84
C HIS A 97 -0.90 -18.28 -21.45
N HIS A 98 -1.19 -17.19 -22.18
CA HIS A 98 -2.23 -16.24 -21.76
C HIS A 98 -3.64 -16.85 -21.65
N ALA A 99 -3.91 -17.88 -22.45
CA ALA A 99 -5.22 -18.54 -22.51
C ALA A 99 -5.42 -19.59 -21.38
N VAL A 100 -4.34 -20.06 -20.75
CA VAL A 100 -4.38 -21.21 -19.83
C VAL A 100 -3.77 -20.93 -18.46
N ALA A 101 -3.03 -19.83 -18.31
CA ALA A 101 -2.32 -19.48 -17.08
C ALA A 101 -2.25 -17.97 -16.88
N THR A 102 -2.47 -17.55 -15.64
CA THR A 102 -2.25 -16.17 -15.16
C THR A 102 -0.81 -15.95 -14.74
N CYS A 103 -0.42 -14.70 -14.48
CA CYS A 103 0.91 -14.36 -13.97
C CYS A 103 1.28 -15.17 -12.71
N ASN A 104 0.32 -15.35 -11.79
CA ASN A 104 0.57 -16.05 -10.53
C ASN A 104 0.73 -17.57 -10.70
N ASP A 105 0.16 -18.16 -11.75
CA ASP A 105 0.30 -19.60 -11.98
C ASP A 105 1.74 -19.99 -12.33
N CYS A 106 2.52 -19.03 -12.84
CA CYS A 106 3.96 -19.17 -13.11
C CYS A 106 4.82 -18.58 -11.97
N HIS A 107 4.49 -17.40 -11.44
CA HIS A 107 5.40 -16.66 -10.55
C HIS A 107 5.16 -16.85 -9.05
N VAL A 108 4.09 -17.53 -8.65
CA VAL A 108 3.71 -17.68 -7.23
C VAL A 108 3.43 -19.16 -6.94
N PRO A 109 3.80 -19.69 -5.76
CA PRO A 109 3.40 -21.04 -5.38
C PRO A 109 1.88 -21.14 -5.23
N THR A 110 1.33 -22.32 -5.51
CA THR A 110 -0.12 -22.55 -5.47
C THR A 110 -0.67 -22.88 -4.09
N SER A 111 0.16 -23.43 -3.19
CA SER A 111 -0.27 -23.88 -1.87
C SER A 111 -0.42 -22.73 -0.87
N PHE A 112 -1.45 -22.82 -0.03
CA PHE A 112 -1.52 -22.03 1.20
C PHE A 112 -0.63 -22.69 2.27
N PRO A 113 0.14 -21.93 3.07
CA PRO A 113 0.25 -20.46 3.14
C PRO A 113 1.32 -19.86 2.20
N ALA A 114 2.11 -20.70 1.52
CA ALA A 114 3.27 -20.29 0.72
C ALA A 114 2.93 -19.21 -0.33
N LYS A 115 1.75 -19.31 -0.96
CA LYS A 115 1.22 -18.33 -1.92
C LYS A 115 1.26 -16.92 -1.38
N TYR A 116 0.65 -16.68 -0.22
CA TYR A 116 0.51 -15.34 0.35
C TYR A 116 1.82 -14.83 0.92
N LEU A 117 2.66 -15.71 1.47
CA LEU A 117 4.01 -15.31 1.90
C LEU A 117 4.87 -14.86 0.72
N SER A 118 4.83 -15.60 -0.40
CA SER A 118 5.54 -15.21 -1.62
C SER A 118 4.98 -13.91 -2.21
N LYS A 119 3.66 -13.71 -2.23
CA LYS A 119 3.04 -12.45 -2.65
C LYS A 119 3.48 -11.28 -1.76
N ALA A 120 3.52 -11.46 -0.44
CA ALA A 120 3.96 -10.42 0.49
C ALA A 120 5.43 -10.04 0.28
N GLU A 121 6.32 -11.03 0.14
CA GLU A 121 7.74 -10.80 -0.12
C GLU A 121 7.99 -10.13 -1.48
N ASN A 122 7.30 -10.59 -2.52
CA ASN A 122 7.38 -9.98 -3.86
C ASN A 122 6.83 -8.55 -3.85
N GLY A 123 5.70 -8.32 -3.17
CA GLY A 123 5.12 -7.00 -2.97
C GLY A 123 6.08 -6.06 -2.25
N TYR A 124 6.72 -6.53 -1.16
CA TYR A 124 7.76 -5.76 -0.47
C TYR A 124 8.90 -5.36 -1.40
N HIS A 125 9.45 -6.29 -2.18
CA HIS A 125 10.54 -5.98 -3.12
C HIS A 125 10.12 -5.01 -4.22
N HIS A 126 8.92 -5.14 -4.78
CA HIS A 126 8.40 -4.17 -5.76
C HIS A 126 8.20 -2.79 -5.13
N SER A 127 7.62 -2.71 -3.93
CA SER A 127 7.46 -1.44 -3.21
C SER A 127 8.81 -0.78 -2.93
N MET A 128 9.82 -1.55 -2.53
CA MET A 128 11.18 -1.05 -2.33
C MET A 128 11.78 -0.53 -3.64
N GLY A 129 11.64 -1.26 -4.75
CA GLY A 129 12.13 -0.84 -6.05
C GLY A 129 11.45 0.45 -6.53
N MET A 130 10.13 0.55 -6.45
CA MET A 130 9.39 1.74 -6.88
C MET A 130 9.69 2.98 -6.03
N THR A 131 9.93 2.79 -4.73
CA THR A 131 10.11 3.92 -3.81
C THR A 131 11.55 4.42 -3.79
N PHE A 132 12.53 3.51 -3.89
CA PHE A 132 13.92 3.82 -3.60
C PHE A 132 14.87 3.67 -4.81
N GLN A 133 14.41 3.14 -5.95
CA GLN A 133 15.24 3.13 -7.15
C GLN A 133 15.42 4.58 -7.64
N PRO A 134 16.68 5.04 -7.84
CA PRO A 134 16.93 6.37 -8.36
C PRO A 134 16.43 6.51 -9.80
N SER A 135 16.08 7.73 -10.20
CA SER A 135 15.61 8.04 -11.56
C SER A 135 16.70 7.91 -12.63
N ARG A 136 17.98 7.95 -12.22
CA ARG A 136 19.17 7.68 -13.07
C ARG A 136 20.01 6.56 -12.46
N PRO A 137 19.57 5.30 -12.56
CA PRO A 137 20.24 4.16 -11.93
C PRO A 137 21.56 3.74 -12.61
N ASP A 138 21.85 4.30 -13.79
CA ASP A 138 23.03 4.12 -14.61
C ASP A 138 24.17 5.09 -14.26
N GLU A 139 23.92 6.12 -13.45
CA GLU A 139 24.95 7.03 -12.95
C GLU A 139 25.94 6.28 -12.04
N SER A 140 27.23 6.58 -12.16
CA SER A 140 28.32 5.77 -11.56
C SER A 140 28.29 5.70 -10.03
N ASP A 141 27.68 6.68 -9.38
CA ASP A 141 27.52 6.79 -7.93
C ASP A 141 26.11 6.40 -7.44
N ALA A 142 25.18 6.09 -8.36
CA ALA A 142 23.82 5.73 -8.02
C ALA A 142 23.74 4.33 -7.38
N ARG A 143 23.21 4.27 -6.15
CA ARG A 143 22.89 3.00 -5.51
C ARG A 143 21.63 2.40 -6.11
N ARG A 144 21.79 1.34 -6.91
CA ARG A 144 20.66 0.55 -7.42
C ARG A 144 20.01 -0.30 -6.33
N VAL A 145 18.68 -0.26 -6.25
CA VAL A 145 17.86 -1.14 -5.40
C VAL A 145 17.60 -2.47 -6.10
N PHE A 146 17.43 -2.41 -7.42
CA PHE A 146 17.30 -3.58 -8.27
C PHE A 146 18.00 -3.36 -9.62
N GLU A 147 18.29 -4.47 -10.29
CA GLU A 147 18.97 -4.47 -11.59
C GLU A 147 17.97 -4.17 -12.71
N GLU A 148 18.36 -3.30 -13.64
CA GLU A 148 17.64 -3.05 -14.88
C GLU A 148 18.46 -3.54 -16.07
N PRO A 149 17.91 -4.37 -16.98
CA PRO A 149 16.57 -5.00 -16.99
C PRO A 149 16.16 -5.79 -15.74
N ILE A 150 14.93 -5.60 -15.23
CA ILE A 150 14.38 -6.40 -14.10
C ILE A 150 14.69 -7.90 -14.28
N ARG A 151 15.37 -8.48 -13.27
CA ARG A 151 15.68 -9.91 -13.20
C ARG A 151 14.92 -10.62 -12.10
N ILE A 152 14.46 -11.82 -12.40
CA ILE A 152 13.83 -12.71 -11.42
C ILE A 152 14.84 -13.13 -10.35
N LYS A 153 14.45 -13.04 -9.07
CA LYS A 153 15.29 -13.50 -7.95
C LYS A 153 15.42 -15.04 -7.95
N PRO A 154 16.51 -15.62 -7.40
CA PRO A 154 16.71 -17.07 -7.37
C PRO A 154 15.55 -17.88 -6.77
N ARG A 155 14.94 -17.36 -5.68
CA ARG A 155 13.76 -18.00 -5.06
C ARG A 155 12.56 -18.07 -6.02
N ASN A 156 12.22 -16.95 -6.67
CA ASN A 156 11.12 -16.90 -7.63
C ASN A 156 11.41 -17.71 -8.89
N SER A 157 12.69 -17.81 -9.29
CA SER A 157 13.12 -18.68 -10.39
C SER A 157 12.87 -20.16 -10.10
N ARG A 158 13.10 -20.61 -8.85
CA ARG A 158 12.78 -21.99 -8.43
C ARG A 158 11.27 -22.24 -8.37
N ILE A 159 10.49 -21.26 -7.92
CA ILE A 159 9.01 -21.32 -7.97
C ILE A 159 8.53 -21.45 -9.42
N LEU A 160 9.09 -20.65 -10.32
CA LEU A 160 8.77 -20.70 -11.75
C LEU A 160 9.02 -22.09 -12.34
N GLU A 161 10.20 -22.66 -12.08
CA GLU A 161 10.55 -24.01 -12.53
C GLU A 161 9.56 -25.07 -12.00
N ALA A 162 9.27 -25.05 -10.69
CA ALA A 162 8.31 -25.97 -10.10
C ALA A 162 6.90 -25.82 -10.71
N ASN A 163 6.52 -24.60 -11.07
CA ASN A 163 5.24 -24.31 -11.70
C ASN A 163 5.20 -24.77 -13.18
N CYS A 164 6.31 -24.70 -13.91
CA CYS A 164 6.44 -25.34 -15.23
C CYS A 164 6.21 -26.85 -15.11
N LEU A 165 6.89 -27.50 -14.16
CA LEU A 165 6.79 -28.94 -13.94
C LEU A 165 5.44 -29.39 -13.40
N ARG A 166 4.69 -28.53 -12.71
CA ARG A 166 3.33 -28.86 -12.28
C ARG A 166 2.41 -29.17 -13.48
N CYS A 167 2.56 -28.44 -14.58
CA CYS A 167 1.72 -28.64 -15.77
C CYS A 167 2.37 -29.52 -16.83
N HIS A 168 3.71 -29.44 -16.97
CA HIS A 168 4.45 -30.15 -18.01
C HIS A 168 5.19 -31.39 -17.52
N GLY A 169 5.27 -31.64 -16.21
CA GLY A 169 6.12 -32.68 -15.62
C GLY A 169 5.87 -34.07 -16.17
N GLU A 170 4.61 -34.44 -16.41
CA GLU A 170 4.25 -35.72 -17.03
C GLU A 170 4.81 -35.86 -18.46
N LEU A 171 4.83 -34.77 -19.23
CA LEU A 171 5.34 -34.76 -20.60
C LEU A 171 6.87 -34.82 -20.63
N VAL A 172 7.53 -34.17 -19.67
CA VAL A 172 8.99 -33.99 -19.68
C VAL A 172 9.73 -34.86 -18.65
N HIS A 173 9.05 -35.77 -17.96
CA HIS A 173 9.62 -36.50 -16.82
C HIS A 173 10.97 -37.16 -17.15
N ALA A 174 11.10 -37.78 -18.33
CA ALA A 174 12.32 -38.44 -18.78
C ALA A 174 13.47 -37.45 -19.08
N LEU A 175 13.14 -36.23 -19.53
CA LEU A 175 14.10 -35.16 -19.79
C LEU A 175 14.53 -34.46 -18.50
N VAL A 176 13.61 -34.28 -17.55
CA VAL A 176 13.93 -33.69 -16.25
C VAL A 176 14.92 -34.58 -15.50
N ALA A 177 14.78 -35.90 -15.55
CA ALA A 177 15.75 -36.83 -14.96
C ALA A 177 17.18 -36.62 -15.51
N SER A 178 17.33 -36.38 -16.81
CA SER A 178 18.64 -36.11 -17.43
C SER A 178 19.15 -34.68 -17.23
N MET A 179 18.26 -33.69 -17.08
CA MET A 179 18.62 -32.26 -16.91
C MET A 179 18.84 -31.84 -15.45
N SER A 180 18.16 -32.49 -14.50
CA SER A 180 18.24 -32.21 -13.06
C SER A 180 19.52 -32.74 -12.40
N GLY A 181 20.39 -33.41 -13.18
CA GLY A 181 21.60 -34.00 -12.64
C GLY A 181 21.29 -35.15 -11.68
N ALA A 182 20.27 -35.97 -11.94
CA ALA A 182 20.02 -37.17 -11.14
C ALA A 182 21.20 -38.17 -11.18
N GLU A 183 22.18 -37.97 -12.06
CA GLU A 183 23.49 -38.66 -12.09
C GLU A 183 24.66 -37.83 -11.49
N ALA A 184 24.39 -36.69 -10.85
CA ALA A 184 25.41 -35.86 -10.23
C ALA A 184 25.72 -36.34 -8.81
N VAL A 185 26.73 -37.20 -8.71
CA VAL A 185 27.43 -37.60 -7.47
C VAL A 185 28.34 -36.47 -6.95
N ASP A 186 28.21 -35.24 -7.47
CA ASP A 186 29.07 -34.11 -7.13
C ASP A 186 28.27 -32.97 -6.44
N PRO A 187 28.56 -32.63 -5.17
CA PRO A 187 27.98 -31.48 -4.48
C PRO A 187 28.38 -30.11 -5.07
N ARG A 188 29.25 -30.08 -6.09
CA ARG A 188 29.60 -28.89 -6.90
C ARG A 188 28.87 -28.84 -8.25
N ALA A 189 27.99 -29.79 -8.55
CA ALA A 189 27.24 -29.76 -9.80
C ALA A 189 26.40 -28.47 -9.88
N GLU A 190 26.62 -27.72 -10.95
CA GLU A 190 25.84 -26.53 -11.32
C GLU A 190 24.34 -26.84 -11.23
N GLU A 191 23.54 -25.89 -10.69
CA GLU A 191 22.08 -25.98 -10.67
C GLU A 191 21.60 -26.38 -12.07
N GLY A 192 20.97 -27.54 -12.21
CA GLY A 192 20.57 -28.11 -13.49
C GLY A 192 19.85 -27.10 -14.39
N LYS A 193 19.97 -27.24 -15.71
CA LYS A 193 19.40 -26.27 -16.65
C LYS A 193 17.88 -26.18 -16.45
N ARG A 194 17.38 -25.00 -16.10
CA ARG A 194 15.94 -24.71 -15.94
C ARG A 194 15.21 -24.71 -17.28
N CYS A 195 13.91 -24.97 -17.28
CA CYS A 195 13.05 -24.95 -18.48
C CYS A 195 13.27 -23.67 -19.32
N VAL A 196 13.27 -22.51 -18.66
CA VAL A 196 13.41 -21.19 -19.30
C VAL A 196 14.81 -20.88 -19.82
N HIS A 197 15.81 -21.72 -19.56
CA HIS A 197 17.14 -21.58 -20.17
C HIS A 197 17.07 -21.71 -21.69
N CYS A 198 16.31 -22.71 -22.17
CA CYS A 198 16.04 -22.92 -23.59
C CYS A 198 14.72 -22.25 -24.02
N HIS A 199 13.69 -22.30 -23.17
CA HIS A 199 12.37 -21.75 -23.45
C HIS A 199 12.24 -20.28 -23.02
N GLN A 200 13.16 -19.42 -23.48
CA GLN A 200 13.30 -18.04 -22.98
C GLN A 200 12.10 -17.13 -23.27
N SER A 201 11.34 -17.41 -24.34
CA SER A 201 10.25 -16.55 -24.81
C SER A 201 8.86 -16.92 -24.29
N VAL A 202 8.72 -18.01 -23.52
CA VAL A 202 7.40 -18.55 -23.14
C VAL A 202 6.62 -17.66 -22.17
N GLY A 203 7.33 -16.87 -21.36
CA GLY A 203 6.76 -15.91 -20.42
C GLY A 203 6.80 -14.49 -20.97
N HIS A 204 8.02 -13.96 -21.16
CA HIS A 204 8.23 -12.57 -21.56
C HIS A 204 9.29 -12.47 -22.68
N GLY A 205 8.84 -12.62 -23.93
CA GLY A 205 9.71 -12.73 -25.11
C GLY A 205 10.15 -11.41 -25.75
N ALA A 206 9.73 -10.25 -25.24
CA ALA A 206 10.25 -8.96 -25.72
C ALA A 206 11.75 -8.87 -25.39
N ARG A 207 12.59 -9.05 -26.41
CA ARG A 207 14.03 -8.82 -26.28
C ARG A 207 14.25 -7.31 -26.19
N ARG A 208 15.00 -6.90 -25.19
CA ARG A 208 15.60 -5.58 -25.03
C ARG A 208 17.08 -5.72 -25.29
#